data_AF-A0A382VT21-F1
#
_entry.id   AF-A0A382VT21-F1
#
_cell.length_a   1.000
_cell.length_b   1.000
_cell.length_c   1.000
_cell.angle_alpha   90.00
_cell.angle_beta   90.00
_cell.angle_gamma   90.00
#
_symmetry.space_group_name_H-M   'P 1'
#
loop_
_entity.id
_entity.type
_entity.pdbx_description
1 polymer ?
#
loop_
_entity_poly.entity_id
_entity_poly.type
_entity_poly.pdbx_seq_one_letter_code
_entity_poly.pdbx_strand_id
1 'polypeptide(L)'
;MGLSDELKEGVASIWEQVATHPFVTELGDNTLSDERFRIYFDQDYIFLKDWAILLSLATAKAPNFDAARQIVGFLHLGLGGEEGLFQEAFRERGLSRQDVAAL
;
A
#
# COMPACT_ATOMS: atom_id res chain seq x y z
N MET A 1 18.79 20.75 -4.03
CA MET A 1 18.13 19.48 -4.36
C MET A 1 18.77 18.38 -3.56
N GLY A 2 17.97 17.61 -2.81
CA GLY A 2 18.41 16.39 -2.16
C GLY A 2 18.29 15.19 -3.10
N LEU A 3 18.85 14.04 -2.68
CA LEU A 3 18.78 12.79 -3.46
C LEU A 3 17.34 12.38 -3.81
N SER A 4 16.37 12.61 -2.91
CA SER A 4 14.96 12.32 -3.17
C SER A 4 14.40 13.14 -4.32
N ASP A 5 14.83 14.40 -4.48
CA ASP A 5 14.37 15.28 -5.55
C ASP A 5 14.91 14.78 -6.90
N GLU A 6 16.20 14.41 -6.93
CA GLU A 6 16.87 13.86 -8.12
C GLU A 6 16.22 12.55 -8.58
N LEU A 7 15.95 11.62 -7.65
CA LEU A 7 15.29 10.36 -7.98
C LEU A 7 13.87 10.58 -8.51
N LYS A 8 13.13 11.53 -7.93
CA LYS A 8 11.78 11.89 -8.39
C LYS A 8 11.83 12.50 -9.80
N GLU A 9 12.77 13.39 -10.06
CA GLU A 9 12.94 14.01 -11.37
C GLU A 9 13.29 12.96 -12.44
N GLY A 10 14.11 11.97 -12.11
CA GLY A 10 14.47 10.86 -12.99
C GLY A 10 13.29 9.99 -13.44
N VAL A 11 12.17 9.98 -12.70
CA VAL A 11 10.95 9.22 -13.05
C VAL A 11 9.74 10.11 -13.27
N ALA A 12 9.93 11.42 -13.47
CA ALA A 12 8.85 12.40 -13.51
C ALA A 12 7.75 12.06 -14.54
N SER A 13 8.12 11.53 -15.71
CA SER A 13 7.15 11.14 -16.74
C SER A 13 6.30 9.93 -16.34
N ILE A 14 6.86 8.99 -15.58
CA ILE A 14 6.12 7.82 -15.05
C ILE A 14 5.24 8.28 -13.89
N TRP A 15 5.77 9.13 -13.02
CA TRP A 15 5.02 9.70 -11.91
C TRP A 15 3.76 10.41 -12.40
N GLU A 16 3.88 11.26 -13.42
CA GLU A 16 2.74 11.95 -14.02
C GLU A 16 1.71 10.94 -14.55
N GLN A 17 2.14 9.93 -15.31
CA GLN A 17 1.24 8.89 -15.84
C GLN A 17 0.48 8.14 -14.74
N VAL A 18 1.14 7.83 -13.61
CA VAL A 18 0.49 7.17 -12.48
C VAL A 18 -0.50 8.11 -11.80
N ALA A 19 -0.09 9.36 -11.54
CA ALA A 19 -0.91 10.35 -10.86
C ALA A 19 -2.16 10.76 -11.66
N THR A 20 -2.08 10.75 -12.99
CA THR A 20 -3.19 11.06 -13.90
C THR A 20 -3.82 9.81 -14.53
N HIS A 21 -3.51 8.62 -14.02
CA HIS A 21 -4.09 7.39 -14.56
C HIS A 21 -5.61 7.40 -14.36
N PRO A 22 -6.43 6.92 -15.34
CA PRO A 22 -7.89 6.93 -15.23
C PRO A 22 -8.42 6.34 -13.91
N PHE A 23 -7.79 5.28 -13.40
CA PHE A 23 -8.15 4.72 -12.09
C PHE A 23 -8.08 5.75 -10.95
N VAL A 24 -7.02 6.56 -10.89
CA VAL A 24 -6.80 7.55 -9.83
C VAL A 24 -7.76 8.73 -9.98
N THR A 25 -7.93 9.23 -11.21
CA THR A 25 -8.83 10.35 -11.48
C THR A 25 -10.29 9.97 -11.24
N GLU A 26 -10.71 8.81 -11.74
CA GLU A 26 -12.08 8.31 -11.54
C GLU A 26 -12.38 8.00 -10.07
N LEU A 27 -11.38 7.54 -9.30
CA LEU A 27 -11.52 7.36 -7.84
C LEU A 27 -11.72 8.72 -7.15
N GLY A 28 -10.92 9.72 -7.50
CA GLY A 28 -11.06 11.09 -6.97
C GLY A 28 -12.38 11.76 -7.34
N ASP A 29 -12.89 11.48 -8.54
CA ASP A 29 -14.16 12.00 -9.06
C ASP A 29 -15.38 11.17 -8.62
N ASN A 30 -15.18 10.09 -7.85
CA ASN A 30 -16.22 9.15 -7.43
C ASN A 30 -17.02 8.56 -8.62
N THR A 31 -16.33 8.26 -9.72
CA THR A 31 -16.87 7.65 -10.94
C THR A 31 -16.28 6.27 -11.24
N LEU A 32 -15.26 5.84 -10.48
CA LEU A 32 -14.68 4.50 -10.59
C LEU A 32 -15.73 3.43 -10.27
N SER A 33 -15.79 2.37 -11.06
CA SER A 33 -16.73 1.27 -10.79
C SER A 33 -16.32 0.46 -9.56
N ASP A 34 -17.32 0.05 -8.78
CA ASP A 34 -17.14 -0.82 -7.60
C ASP A 34 -16.38 -2.10 -7.94
N GLU A 35 -16.62 -2.70 -9.11
CA GLU A 35 -15.93 -3.91 -9.56
C GLU A 35 -14.42 -3.68 -9.70
N ARG A 36 -14.01 -2.59 -10.35
CA ARG A 36 -12.59 -2.24 -10.52
C ARG A 36 -11.95 -1.92 -9.18
N PHE A 37 -12.67 -1.21 -8.31
CA PHE A 37 -12.18 -0.91 -6.97
C PHE A 37 -11.98 -2.18 -6.15
N ARG A 38 -12.90 -3.15 -6.19
CA ARG A 38 -12.77 -4.43 -5.48
C ARG A 38 -11.56 -5.22 -5.93
N ILE A 39 -11.29 -5.27 -7.24
CA ILE A 39 -10.08 -5.93 -7.76
C ILE A 39 -8.82 -5.27 -7.21
N TYR A 40 -8.75 -3.94 -7.28
CA TYR A 40 -7.62 -3.18 -6.71
C TYR A 40 -7.47 -3.46 -5.22
N PHE A 41 -8.55 -3.38 -4.44
CA PHE A 41 -8.55 -3.58 -3.00
C PHE A 41 -8.04 -4.98 -2.61
N ASP A 42 -8.51 -6.02 -3.30
CA ASP A 42 -8.07 -7.40 -3.04
C ASP A 42 -6.56 -7.56 -3.34
N GLN A 43 -6.06 -6.93 -4.40
CA GLN A 43 -4.63 -6.96 -4.73
C GLN A 43 -3.78 -6.10 -3.77
N ASP A 44 -4.31 -4.99 -3.28
CA ASP A 44 -3.62 -4.11 -2.34
C ASP A 44 -3.40 -4.79 -0.97
N TYR A 45 -4.35 -5.64 -0.54
CA TYR A 45 -4.17 -6.51 0.62
C TYR A 45 -3.01 -7.49 0.45
N ILE A 46 -2.85 -8.09 -0.74
CA ILE A 46 -1.72 -8.99 -1.05
C ILE A 46 -0.42 -8.19 -1.05
N PHE A 47 -0.42 -6.99 -1.64
CA PHE A 47 0.72 -6.08 -1.62
C PHE A 47 1.17 -5.75 -0.19
N LEU A 48 0.24 -5.48 0.74
CA LEU A 48 0.55 -5.17 2.13
C LEU A 48 1.33 -6.29 2.83
N LYS A 49 1.06 -7.55 2.50
CA LYS A 49 1.80 -8.70 3.04
C LYS A 49 3.28 -8.66 2.64
N ASP A 50 3.55 -8.45 1.35
CA ASP A 50 4.93 -8.38 0.85
C ASP A 50 5.64 -7.10 1.31
N TRP A 51 4.89 -6.00 1.41
CA TRP A 51 5.36 -4.74 1.97
C TRP A 51 5.78 -4.88 3.45
N ALA A 52 5.03 -5.62 4.27
CA ALA A 52 5.38 -5.90 5.65
C ALA A 52 6.71 -6.68 5.77
N ILE A 53 6.94 -7.63 4.86
CA ILE A 53 8.21 -8.37 4.76
C ILE A 53 9.35 -7.41 4.37
N LEU A 54 9.14 -6.57 3.35
CA LEU A 54 10.12 -5.59 2.90
C LEU A 54 10.57 -4.66 4.03
N LEU A 55 9.63 -4.10 4.79
CA LEU A 55 9.94 -3.20 5.91
C LEU A 55 10.65 -3.93 7.06
N SER A 56 10.31 -5.19 7.31
CA SER A 56 11.00 -6.03 8.30
C SER A 56 12.47 -6.25 7.90
N LEU A 57 12.72 -6.53 6.62
CA LEU A 57 14.08 -6.65 6.07
C LEU A 57 14.84 -5.32 6.10
N ALA A 58 14.18 -4.21 5.79
CA ALA A 58 14.77 -2.87 5.87
C ALA A 58 15.17 -2.52 7.31
N THR A 59 14.32 -2.87 8.29
CA THR A 59 14.61 -2.73 9.72
C THR A 59 15.87 -3.51 10.10
N ALA A 60 15.98 -4.77 9.68
CA ALA A 60 17.15 -5.60 9.98
C ALA A 60 18.46 -5.07 9.36
N LYS A 61 18.36 -4.29 8.28
CA LYS A 61 19.50 -3.67 7.57
C LYS A 61 19.74 -2.21 7.97
N ALA A 62 18.98 -1.66 8.91
CA ALA A 62 19.08 -0.26 9.26
C ALA A 62 20.48 0.08 9.83
N PRO A 63 21.04 1.25 9.50
CA PRO A 63 22.42 1.61 9.89
C PRO A 63 22.57 1.94 11.38
N ASN A 64 21.47 2.24 12.08
CA ASN A 64 21.43 2.55 13.50
C ASN A 64 20.02 2.37 14.07
N PHE A 65 19.90 2.45 15.39
CA PHE A 65 18.62 2.25 16.08
C PHE A 65 17.59 3.34 15.80
N ASP A 66 17.99 4.58 15.49
CA ASP A 66 17.02 5.64 15.19
C ASP A 66 16.34 5.39 13.84
N ALA A 67 17.11 5.01 12.82
CA ALA A 67 16.58 4.58 11.52
C ALA A 67 15.70 3.34 11.66
N ALA A 68 16.13 2.33 12.44
CA ALA A 68 15.34 1.14 12.69
C ALA A 68 13.98 1.46 13.35
N ARG A 69 13.97 2.35 14.36
CA ARG A 69 12.73 2.77 15.04
C ARG A 69 11.76 3.47 14.10
N GLN A 70 12.23 4.29 13.18
CA GLN A 70 11.37 4.92 12.18
C GLN A 70 10.67 3.89 11.29
N ILE A 71 11.41 2.88 10.80
CA ILE A 71 10.86 1.83 9.94
C ILE A 71 9.86 0.96 10.71
N VAL A 72 10.20 0.56 11.94
CA VAL A 72 9.30 -0.22 12.81
C VAL A 72 8.03 0.57 13.12
N GLY A 73 8.14 1.86 13.40
CA GLY A 73 6.98 2.72 13.63
C GLY A 73 6.05 2.76 12.42
N PHE A 74 6.61 2.86 11.22
CA PHE A 74 5.82 2.86 9.98
C PHE A 74 5.16 1.50 9.72
N LEU A 75 5.89 0.40 9.90
CA LEU A 75 5.33 -0.96 9.81
C LEU A 75 4.19 -1.18 10.80
N HIS A 76 4.33 -0.68 12.03
CA HIS A 76 3.30 -0.78 13.06
C HIS A 76 2.02 -0.03 12.68
N LEU A 77 2.12 1.13 12.03
CA LEU A 77 0.94 1.86 11.55
C LEU A 77 0.17 1.07 10.47
N GLY A 78 0.89 0.49 9.50
CA GLY A 78 0.27 -0.30 8.44
C GLY A 78 -0.39 -1.58 8.98
N LEU A 79 0.33 -2.37 9.78
CA LEU A 79 -0.23 -3.61 10.35
C LEU A 79 -1.25 -3.39 11.47
N GLY A 80 -1.16 -2.26 12.19
CA GLY A 80 -2.01 -1.97 13.35
C GLY A 80 -3.30 -1.24 13.02
N GLY A 81 -3.34 -0.50 11.91
CA GLY A 81 -4.50 0.27 11.49
C GLY A 81 -5.04 -0.16 10.13
N GLU A 82 -4.20 -0.09 9.09
CA GLU A 82 -4.61 -0.27 7.70
C GLU A 82 -5.09 -1.71 7.42
N GLU A 83 -4.38 -2.73 7.89
CA GLU A 83 -4.81 -4.14 7.77
C GLU A 83 -6.22 -4.38 8.35
N GLY A 84 -6.56 -3.70 9.45
CA GLY A 84 -7.88 -3.78 10.07
C GLY A 84 -9.01 -3.29 9.17
N LEU A 85 -8.75 -2.27 8.34
CA LEU A 85 -9.72 -1.76 7.35
C LEU A 85 -10.03 -2.81 6.27
N PHE A 86 -9.00 -3.56 5.84
CA PHE A 86 -9.19 -4.69 4.93
C PHE A 86 -10.06 -5.77 5.55
N GLN A 87 -9.76 -6.17 6.79
CA GLN A 87 -10.54 -7.20 7.49
C GLN A 87 -12.00 -6.79 7.72
N GLU A 88 -12.27 -5.52 7.98
CA GLU A 88 -13.63 -5.00 8.08
C GLU A 88 -14.36 -5.05 6.73
N ALA A 89 -13.74 -4.54 5.65
CA ALA A 89 -14.33 -4.57 4.32
C ALA A 89 -14.59 -6.01 3.82
N PHE A 90 -13.70 -6.96 4.09
CA PHE A 90 -13.92 -8.38 3.76
C PHE A 90 -15.10 -8.97 4.53
N ARG A 91 -15.28 -8.59 5.80
CA ARG A 91 -16.41 -9.01 6.62
C ARG A 91 -17.73 -8.46 6.10
N GLU A 92 -17.76 -7.18 5.70
CA GLU A 92 -18.95 -6.55 5.09
C GLU A 92 -19.32 -7.20 3.74
N ARG A 93 -18.32 -7.67 3.00
CA ARG A 93 -18.50 -8.47 1.77
C ARG A 93 -18.89 -9.93 2.04
N GLY A 94 -18.94 -10.37 3.31
CA GLY A 94 -19.29 -11.74 3.69
C GLY A 94 -18.20 -12.77 3.38
N LEU A 95 -16.94 -12.36 3.18
CA LEU A 95 -15.84 -13.26 2.90
C LEU A 95 -15.41 -13.99 4.18
N SER A 96 -15.20 -15.31 4.05
CA SER A 96 -14.61 -16.11 5.11
C SER A 96 -13.10 -15.90 5.18
N ARG A 97 -12.48 -16.34 6.28
CA ARG A 97 -11.01 -16.38 6.37
C ARG A 97 -10.37 -17.23 5.29
N GLN A 98 -11.05 -18.26 4.81
CA GLN A 98 -10.55 -19.12 3.74
C GLN A 98 -10.56 -18.39 2.40
N ASP A 99 -11.61 -17.59 2.14
CA ASP A 99 -11.69 -16.78 0.93
C ASP A 99 -10.58 -15.72 0.91
N VAL A 100 -10.36 -15.03 2.03
CA VAL A 100 -9.28 -14.03 2.18
C VAL A 100 -7.89 -14.66 2.05
N ALA A 101 -7.70 -15.87 2.58
CA ALA A 101 -6.43 -16.59 2.44
C ALA A 101 -6.17 -17.12 1.02
N ALA A 102 -7.21 -17.16 0.18
CA ALA A 102 -7.15 -17.61 -1.21
C ALA A 102 -7.10 -16.46 -2.23
N LEU A 103 -7.11 -15.20 -1.77
CA LEU A 103 -6.75 -14.03 -2.57
C LEU A 103 -5.28 -14.11 -2.99
#